data_AF-A0A2I0R391-F1
#
_entry.id   AF-A0A2I0R391-F1
#
_cell.length_a   1.000
_cell.length_b   1.000
_cell.length_c   1.000
_cell.angle_alpha   90.00
_cell.angle_beta   90.00
_cell.angle_gamma   90.00
#
_symmetry.space_group_name_H-M   'P 1'
#
loop_
_entity.id
_entity.type
_entity.pdbx_description
1 polymer ?
#
loop_
_entity_poly.entity_id
_entity_poly.type
_entity_poly.pdbx_seq_one_letter_code
_entity_poly.pdbx_strand_id
1 'polypeptide(L)'
;MQSYIYEKNFDLAHQMIDQIKGLKGKVGFKSLYLNLRINNILLTDQMNLFNIQGQFEKSREVYQKDYTKNKDLIERSSKENQIKFYFTTAYTLFAVDEKKEALKFINLLLNDNEQQLRQDIYSFSRILNLMLHFDLENYEYIEYSANSAIRYLNKVKRDHQIEKVFIKQIKKIAKTATSSETIPIFKETLSEINLLLVEENERVILDYIDIVSWLKSKLTNDSFSNLVKHSLKT
;
A
#
# COMPACT_ATOMS: atom_id res chain seq x y z
N MET A 1 3.37 6.39 18.17
CA MET A 1 3.93 5.79 16.94
C MET A 1 3.27 6.40 15.72
N GLN A 2 1.95 6.26 15.53
CA GLN A 2 1.27 6.87 14.37
C GLN A 2 1.42 8.40 14.30
N SER A 3 1.35 9.13 15.43
CA SER A 3 1.61 10.60 15.38
C SER A 3 3.06 10.92 15.00
N TYR A 4 4.05 10.15 15.50
CA TYR A 4 5.44 10.31 15.06
C TYR A 4 5.64 10.01 13.57
N ILE A 5 4.91 9.05 13.01
CA ILE A 5 4.93 8.79 11.56
C ILE A 5 4.35 9.99 10.79
N TYR A 6 3.21 10.52 11.24
CA TYR A 6 2.56 11.69 10.64
C TYR A 6 3.47 12.93 10.70
N GLU A 7 4.18 13.12 11.80
CA GLU A 7 5.18 14.18 12.00
C GLU A 7 6.52 13.89 11.32
N LYS A 8 6.66 12.78 10.58
CA LYS A 8 7.90 12.28 9.97
C LYS A 8 9.07 12.10 10.97
N ASN A 9 8.79 11.99 12.27
CA ASN A 9 9.76 11.69 13.32
C ASN A 9 10.01 10.18 13.39
N PHE A 10 10.71 9.66 12.39
CA PHE A 10 10.90 8.22 12.26
C PHE A 10 11.81 7.61 13.32
N ASP A 11 12.74 8.38 13.89
CA ASP A 11 13.62 7.90 14.96
C ASP A 11 12.81 7.54 16.22
N LEU A 12 11.90 8.42 16.65
CA LEU A 12 11.00 8.12 17.76
C LEU A 12 10.04 6.98 17.42
N ALA A 13 9.56 6.88 16.17
CA ALA A 13 8.72 5.77 15.74
C ALA A 13 9.45 4.41 15.88
N HIS A 14 10.72 4.33 15.47
CA HIS A 14 11.55 3.12 15.63
C HIS A 14 11.84 2.82 17.10
N GLN A 15 12.17 3.83 17.91
CA GLN A 15 12.37 3.65 19.36
C GLN A 15 11.12 3.07 20.05
N MET A 16 9.92 3.51 19.67
CA MET A 16 8.69 2.93 20.20
C MET A 16 8.51 1.47 19.82
N ILE A 17 8.85 1.07 18.59
CA ILE A 17 8.78 -0.33 18.16
C ILE A 17 9.75 -1.18 18.98
N ASP A 18 10.98 -0.70 19.21
CA ASP A 18 11.96 -1.42 20.02
C ASP A 18 11.52 -1.57 21.48
N GLN A 19 10.91 -0.54 22.06
CA GLN A 19 10.31 -0.62 23.39
C GLN A 19 9.21 -1.70 23.44
N ILE A 20 8.30 -1.72 22.46
CA ILE A 20 7.20 -2.70 22.36
C ILE A 20 7.74 -4.12 22.18
N LYS A 21 8.79 -4.28 21.36
CA LYS A 21 9.49 -5.56 21.18
C LYS A 21 10.03 -6.08 22.51
N GLY A 22 10.59 -5.20 23.34
CA GLY A 22 11.04 -5.50 24.70
C GLY A 22 9.93 -5.86 25.70
N LEU A 23 8.65 -5.71 25.34
CA LEU A 23 7.51 -6.13 26.17
C LEU A 23 7.09 -7.58 25.90
N LYS A 24 7.41 -8.11 24.71
CA LYS A 24 7.01 -9.46 24.30
C LYS A 24 7.54 -10.51 25.29
N GLY A 25 6.64 -11.31 25.87
CA GLY A 25 6.98 -12.39 26.81
C GLY A 25 7.13 -11.98 28.28
N LYS A 26 7.11 -10.68 28.61
CA LYS A 26 7.10 -10.21 30.00
C LYS A 26 5.82 -10.61 30.72
N VAL A 27 5.90 -10.89 32.03
CA VAL A 27 4.78 -11.43 32.84
C VAL A 27 3.49 -10.61 32.70
N GLY A 28 3.58 -9.27 32.67
CA GLY A 28 2.42 -8.38 32.49
C GLY A 28 1.85 -8.31 31.07
N PHE A 29 2.47 -8.96 30.08
CA PHE A 29 2.11 -8.89 28.66
C PHE A 29 1.80 -10.27 28.06
N LYS A 30 1.51 -11.26 28.90
CA LYS A 30 1.23 -12.65 28.47
C LYS A 30 -0.21 -12.89 28.03
N SER A 31 -1.14 -11.95 28.26
CA SER A 31 -2.53 -12.14 27.84
C SER A 31 -2.62 -12.26 26.31
N LEU A 32 -3.54 -13.10 25.82
CA LEU A 32 -3.75 -13.30 24.39
C LEU A 32 -3.99 -11.97 23.66
N TYR A 33 -4.83 -11.10 24.23
CA TYR A 33 -5.12 -9.77 23.67
C TYR A 33 -3.85 -8.92 23.50
N LEU A 34 -3.02 -8.82 24.53
CA LEU A 34 -1.76 -8.06 24.46
C LEU A 34 -0.78 -8.71 23.50
N ASN A 35 -0.72 -10.04 23.46
CA ASN A 35 0.12 -10.77 22.53
C ASN A 35 -0.27 -10.49 21.07
N LEU A 36 -1.58 -10.53 20.74
CA LEU A 36 -2.08 -10.19 19.40
C LEU A 36 -1.74 -8.75 19.04
N ARG A 37 -1.93 -7.80 19.96
CA ARG A 37 -1.62 -6.38 19.73
C ARG A 37 -0.12 -6.15 19.51
N ILE A 38 0.73 -6.73 20.35
CA ILE A 38 2.19 -6.64 20.19
C ILE A 38 2.62 -7.23 18.86
N ASN A 39 2.13 -8.42 18.48
CA ASN A 39 2.50 -9.03 17.21
C ASN A 39 2.02 -8.22 16.00
N ASN A 40 0.82 -7.64 16.05
CA ASN A 40 0.35 -6.76 14.97
C ASN A 40 1.25 -5.53 14.79
N ILE A 41 1.71 -4.91 15.88
CA ILE A 41 2.63 -3.78 15.82
C ILE A 41 3.99 -4.21 15.24
N LEU A 42 4.56 -5.29 15.76
CA LEU A 42 5.89 -5.76 15.33
C LEU A 42 5.91 -6.31 13.90
N LEU A 43 4.77 -6.74 13.38
CA LEU A 43 4.66 -7.24 12.01
C LEU A 43 4.16 -6.14 11.07
N THR A 44 2.89 -5.74 11.21
CA THR A 44 2.23 -4.83 10.27
C THR A 44 2.73 -3.41 10.39
N ASP A 45 2.74 -2.84 11.60
CA ASP A 45 3.07 -1.41 11.74
C ASP A 45 4.57 -1.15 11.50
N GLN A 46 5.43 -2.10 11.88
CA GLN A 46 6.86 -2.04 11.57
C GLN A 46 7.13 -2.11 10.06
N MET A 47 6.48 -3.03 9.35
CA MET A 47 6.55 -3.08 7.88
C MET A 47 6.06 -1.77 7.26
N ASN A 48 4.94 -1.24 7.74
CA ASN A 48 4.39 0.01 7.23
C ASN A 48 5.34 1.20 7.45
N LEU A 49 5.98 1.29 8.63
CA LEU A 49 6.99 2.30 8.91
C LEU A 49 8.15 2.22 7.91
N PHE A 50 8.67 1.02 7.64
CA PHE A 50 9.71 0.86 6.63
C PHE A 50 9.23 1.21 5.22
N ASN A 51 7.99 0.87 4.85
CA ASN A 51 7.42 1.22 3.55
C ASN A 51 7.32 2.73 3.35
N ILE A 52 6.83 3.47 4.35
CA ILE A 52 6.75 4.94 4.33
C ILE A 52 8.16 5.55 4.15
N GLN A 53 9.18 4.93 4.75
CA GLN A 53 10.57 5.36 4.60
C GLN A 53 11.22 4.97 3.26
N GLY A 54 10.50 4.28 2.36
CA GLY A 54 11.05 3.65 1.17
C GLY A 54 12.04 2.51 1.47
N GLN A 55 12.11 2.03 2.71
CA GLN A 55 12.99 0.94 3.15
C GLN A 55 12.33 -0.44 2.91
N PHE A 56 11.80 -0.66 1.71
CA PHE A 56 11.00 -1.84 1.36
C PHE A 56 11.70 -3.18 1.60
N GLU A 57 13.02 -3.23 1.42
CA GLU A 57 13.81 -4.43 1.72
C GLU A 57 13.74 -4.84 3.20
N LYS A 58 13.81 -3.87 4.13
CA LYS A 58 13.66 -4.16 5.57
C LYS A 58 12.24 -4.60 5.90
N SER A 59 11.25 -4.03 5.22
CA SER A 59 9.86 -4.48 5.35
C SER A 59 9.70 -5.93 4.87
N ARG A 60 10.34 -6.29 3.75
CA ARG A 60 10.38 -7.68 3.26
C ARG A 60 11.06 -8.61 4.27
N GLU A 61 12.17 -8.21 4.87
CA GLU A 61 12.86 -9.02 5.90
C GLU A 61 11.96 -9.32 7.10
N VAL A 62 11.18 -8.32 7.56
CA VAL A 62 10.19 -8.51 8.64
C VAL A 62 9.13 -9.53 8.20
N TYR A 63 8.55 -9.37 7.01
CA TYR A 63 7.58 -10.32 6.45
C TYR A 63 8.14 -11.74 6.39
N GLN A 64 9.32 -11.94 5.79
CA GLN A 64 9.91 -13.28 5.61
C GLN A 64 10.24 -13.95 6.95
N LYS A 65 10.73 -13.19 7.94
CA LYS A 65 11.13 -13.73 9.23
C LYS A 65 9.94 -14.16 10.09
N ASP A 66 8.85 -13.39 10.03
CA ASP A 66 7.79 -13.44 11.03
C ASP A 66 6.45 -13.93 10.48
N TYR A 67 6.18 -13.88 9.17
CA TYR A 67 4.87 -14.30 8.63
C TYR A 67 4.50 -15.74 8.99
N THR A 68 5.34 -16.72 8.62
CA THR A 68 5.03 -18.15 8.86
C THR A 68 4.86 -18.45 10.35
N LYS A 69 5.64 -17.80 11.22
CA LYS A 69 5.59 -18.02 12.68
C LYS A 69 4.36 -17.38 13.34
N ASN A 70 3.79 -16.36 12.72
CA ASN A 70 2.68 -15.59 13.28
C ASN A 70 1.38 -15.78 12.49
N LYS A 71 1.31 -16.73 11.54
CA LYS A 71 0.12 -16.98 10.72
C LYS A 71 -1.13 -17.19 11.57
N ASP A 72 -1.08 -18.08 12.57
CA ASP A 72 -2.20 -18.33 13.48
C ASP A 72 -2.60 -17.08 14.27
N LEU A 73 -1.64 -16.22 14.64
CA LEU A 73 -1.91 -14.97 15.36
C LEU A 73 -2.55 -13.92 14.44
N ILE A 74 -2.18 -13.88 13.16
CA ILE A 74 -2.81 -13.03 12.16
C ILE A 74 -4.26 -13.47 11.95
N GLU A 75 -4.52 -14.76 11.76
CA GLU A 75 -5.86 -15.30 11.57
C GLU A 75 -6.78 -15.08 12.78
N ARG A 76 -6.20 -15.07 14.00
CA ARG A 76 -6.92 -14.77 15.25
C ARG A 76 -7.03 -13.27 15.56
N SER A 77 -6.35 -12.42 14.79
CA SER A 77 -6.45 -10.97 14.96
C SER A 77 -7.79 -10.44 14.44
N SER A 78 -8.15 -9.21 14.83
CA SER A 78 -9.35 -8.56 14.32
C SER A 78 -9.30 -8.45 12.79
N LYS A 79 -10.47 -8.44 12.16
CA LYS A 79 -10.58 -8.28 10.71
C LYS A 79 -9.85 -7.03 10.20
N GLU A 80 -9.96 -5.93 10.92
CA GLU A 80 -9.24 -4.69 10.59
C GLU A 80 -7.71 -4.90 10.53
N ASN A 81 -7.15 -5.64 11.48
CA ASN A 81 -5.72 -5.92 11.54
C ASN A 81 -5.27 -6.87 10.43
N GLN A 82 -6.11 -7.84 10.05
CA GLN A 82 -5.87 -8.70 8.89
C GLN A 82 -5.85 -7.88 7.59
N ILE A 83 -6.84 -6.99 7.40
CA ILE A 83 -6.92 -6.09 6.23
C ILE A 83 -5.66 -5.23 6.13
N LYS A 84 -5.24 -4.58 7.23
CA LYS A 84 -4.00 -3.79 7.28
C LYS A 84 -2.78 -4.63 6.95
N PHE A 85 -2.68 -5.84 7.52
CA PHE A 85 -1.56 -6.75 7.29
C PHE A 85 -1.45 -7.17 5.81
N TYR A 86 -2.55 -7.64 5.21
CA TYR A 86 -2.55 -8.07 3.82
C TYR A 86 -2.19 -6.93 2.87
N PHE A 87 -2.73 -5.73 3.10
CA PHE A 87 -2.41 -4.59 2.26
C PHE A 87 -0.95 -4.17 2.39
N THR A 88 -0.45 -4.04 3.63
CA THR A 88 0.95 -3.67 3.90
C THR A 88 1.91 -4.67 3.28
N THR A 89 1.59 -5.96 3.37
CA THR A 89 2.38 -7.04 2.76
C THR A 89 2.36 -6.97 1.24
N ALA A 90 1.18 -6.81 0.63
CA ALA A 90 1.05 -6.65 -0.81
C ALA A 90 1.86 -5.46 -1.34
N TYR A 91 1.79 -4.31 -0.66
CA TYR A 91 2.54 -3.12 -1.07
C TYR A 91 4.06 -3.29 -0.92
N THR A 92 4.49 -3.94 0.17
CA THR A 92 5.91 -4.30 0.37
C THR A 92 6.43 -5.16 -0.78
N LEU A 93 5.71 -6.25 -1.08
CA LEU A 93 6.09 -7.22 -2.11
C LEU A 93 6.05 -6.60 -3.52
N PHE A 94 5.08 -5.72 -3.79
CA PHE A 94 5.05 -4.93 -5.01
C PHE A 94 6.32 -4.08 -5.17
N ALA A 95 6.73 -3.37 -4.12
CA ALA A 95 7.84 -2.42 -4.16
C ALA A 95 9.22 -3.08 -4.33
N VAL A 96 9.36 -4.35 -3.97
CA VAL A 96 10.56 -5.20 -4.17
C VAL A 96 10.46 -6.12 -5.39
N ASP A 97 9.50 -5.86 -6.29
CA ASP A 97 9.27 -6.60 -7.54
C ASP A 97 8.84 -8.08 -7.37
N GLU A 98 8.35 -8.47 -6.19
CA GLU A 98 7.77 -9.80 -5.92
C GLU A 98 6.27 -9.86 -6.29
N LYS A 99 5.95 -9.46 -7.52
CA LYS A 99 4.58 -9.18 -7.99
C LYS A 99 3.60 -10.36 -7.88
N LYS A 100 4.07 -11.59 -8.12
CA LYS A 100 3.22 -12.80 -8.02
C LYS A 100 2.74 -13.04 -6.59
N GLU A 101 3.60 -12.82 -5.60
CA GLU A 101 3.24 -12.98 -4.19
C GLU A 101 2.37 -11.81 -3.73
N ALA A 102 2.68 -10.58 -4.17
CA ALA A 102 1.84 -9.40 -3.91
C ALA A 102 0.38 -9.61 -4.38
N LEU A 103 0.19 -10.18 -5.57
CA LEU A 103 -1.14 -10.51 -6.10
C LEU A 103 -1.92 -11.49 -5.22
N LYS A 104 -1.26 -12.45 -4.55
CA LYS A 104 -1.95 -13.37 -3.64
C LYS A 104 -2.60 -12.60 -2.48
N PHE A 105 -1.87 -11.67 -1.88
CA PHE A 105 -2.39 -10.84 -0.79
C PHE A 105 -3.46 -9.84 -1.25
N ILE A 106 -3.29 -9.23 -2.42
CA ILE A 106 -4.33 -8.39 -3.03
C ILE A 106 -5.61 -9.19 -3.25
N ASN A 107 -5.51 -10.40 -3.79
CA ASN A 107 -6.68 -11.24 -4.05
C ASN A 107 -7.43 -11.63 -2.76
N LEU A 108 -6.74 -11.77 -1.62
CA LEU A 108 -7.41 -11.96 -0.33
C LEU A 108 -8.30 -10.77 0.03
N LEU A 109 -7.85 -9.53 -0.25
CA LEU A 109 -8.61 -8.31 -0.02
C LEU A 109 -9.75 -8.14 -1.03
N LEU A 110 -9.49 -8.39 -2.32
CA LEU A 110 -10.50 -8.16 -3.36
C LEU A 110 -11.68 -9.15 -3.29
N ASN A 111 -11.43 -10.36 -2.78
CA ASN A 111 -12.43 -11.42 -2.59
C ASN A 111 -13.02 -11.45 -1.18
N ASP A 112 -12.70 -10.48 -0.33
CA ASP A 112 -13.23 -10.40 1.02
C ASP A 112 -14.73 -10.07 1.02
N ASN A 113 -15.49 -10.67 1.92
CA ASN A 113 -16.93 -10.49 2.06
C ASN A 113 -17.28 -9.27 2.94
N GLU A 114 -16.37 -8.81 3.79
CA GLU A 114 -16.63 -7.73 4.75
C GLU A 114 -16.11 -6.37 4.27
N GLN A 115 -16.54 -5.94 3.08
CA GLN A 115 -16.07 -4.71 2.43
C GLN A 115 -16.61 -3.40 3.05
N GLN A 116 -17.32 -3.47 4.18
CA GLN A 116 -17.81 -2.29 4.90
C GLN A 116 -16.77 -1.72 5.88
N LEU A 117 -15.89 -2.56 6.41
CA LEU A 117 -14.81 -2.15 7.29
C LEU A 117 -13.62 -1.67 6.45
N ARG A 118 -13.04 -0.50 6.73
CA ARG A 118 -11.85 -0.01 5.99
C ARG A 118 -12.03 0.05 4.46
N GLN A 119 -13.12 0.68 4.03
CA GLN A 119 -13.38 0.96 2.60
C GLN A 119 -12.24 1.75 1.93
N ASP A 120 -11.44 2.52 2.68
CA ASP A 120 -10.18 3.10 2.21
C ASP A 120 -9.22 2.03 1.70
N ILE A 121 -8.86 1.05 2.53
CA ILE A 121 -7.90 0.01 2.15
C ILE A 121 -8.43 -0.81 0.97
N TYR A 122 -9.72 -1.13 0.93
CA TYR A 122 -10.28 -1.84 -0.21
C TYR A 122 -10.21 -1.02 -1.51
N SER A 123 -10.46 0.29 -1.46
CA SER A 123 -10.24 1.19 -2.60
C SER A 123 -8.78 1.18 -3.04
N PHE A 124 -7.84 1.38 -2.11
CA PHE A 124 -6.42 1.41 -2.40
C PHE A 124 -5.89 0.06 -2.89
N SER A 125 -6.45 -1.06 -2.43
CA SER A 125 -6.13 -2.40 -2.92
C SER A 125 -6.44 -2.54 -4.41
N ARG A 126 -7.50 -1.89 -4.90
CA ARG A 126 -7.85 -1.89 -6.32
C ARG A 126 -6.90 -1.03 -7.14
N ILE A 127 -6.45 0.10 -6.59
CA ILE A 127 -5.40 0.91 -7.20
C ILE A 127 -4.09 0.11 -7.31
N LEU A 128 -3.65 -0.52 -6.22
CA LEU A 128 -2.46 -1.37 -6.20
C LEU A 128 -2.59 -2.57 -7.15
N ASN A 129 -3.78 -3.17 -7.26
CA ASN A 129 -4.05 -4.22 -8.24
C ASN A 129 -3.82 -3.75 -9.68
N LEU A 130 -4.32 -2.56 -10.04
CA LEU A 130 -4.13 -1.99 -11.37
C LEU A 130 -2.64 -1.71 -11.65
N MET A 131 -1.90 -1.18 -10.66
CA MET A 131 -0.45 -0.97 -10.76
C MET A 131 0.31 -2.29 -10.96
N LEU A 132 -0.04 -3.33 -10.19
CA LEU A 132 0.55 -4.68 -10.32
C LEU A 132 0.32 -5.28 -11.71
N HIS A 133 -0.91 -5.21 -12.22
CA HIS A 133 -1.22 -5.75 -13.54
C HIS A 133 -0.58 -4.92 -14.66
N PHE A 134 -0.43 -3.61 -14.49
CA PHE A 134 0.33 -2.77 -15.42
C PHE A 134 1.80 -3.19 -15.48
N ASP A 135 2.43 -3.35 -14.33
CA ASP A 135 3.85 -3.74 -14.25
C ASP A 135 4.12 -5.21 -14.63
N LEU A 136 3.06 -6.00 -14.82
CA LEU A 136 3.09 -7.35 -15.39
C LEU A 136 2.67 -7.36 -16.87
N GLU A 137 2.46 -6.20 -17.48
CA GLU A 137 2.03 -6.05 -18.88
C GLU A 137 0.68 -6.71 -19.20
N ASN A 138 -0.16 -6.93 -18.19
CA ASN A 138 -1.50 -7.52 -18.31
C ASN A 138 -2.54 -6.47 -18.74
N TYR A 139 -2.28 -5.75 -19.83
CA TYR A 139 -3.06 -4.57 -20.22
C TYR A 139 -4.54 -4.88 -20.53
N GLU A 140 -4.84 -6.03 -21.12
CA GLU A 140 -6.22 -6.46 -21.38
C GLU A 140 -7.03 -6.60 -20.08
N TYR A 141 -6.40 -7.12 -19.02
CA TYR A 141 -7.04 -7.28 -17.72
C TYR A 141 -7.33 -5.93 -17.04
N ILE A 142 -6.51 -4.90 -17.29
CA ILE A 142 -6.67 -3.58 -16.68
C ILE A 142 -7.99 -2.95 -17.06
N GLU A 143 -8.48 -3.10 -18.30
CA GLU A 143 -9.77 -2.53 -18.70
C GLU A 143 -10.92 -3.09 -17.84
N TYR A 144 -10.96 -4.41 -17.67
CA TYR A 144 -11.96 -5.07 -16.82
C TYR A 144 -11.82 -4.62 -15.35
N SER A 145 -10.59 -4.68 -14.82
CA SER A 145 -10.30 -4.37 -13.42
C SER A 145 -10.61 -2.91 -13.08
N ALA A 146 -10.30 -1.96 -13.99
CA ALA A 146 -10.58 -0.55 -13.85
C ALA A 146 -12.09 -0.28 -13.77
N ASN A 147 -12.87 -0.90 -14.65
CA ASN A 147 -14.34 -0.78 -14.62
C ASN A 147 -14.91 -1.35 -13.30
N SER A 148 -14.36 -2.46 -12.81
CA SER A 148 -14.74 -3.04 -11.52
C SER A 148 -14.41 -2.11 -10.35
N ALA A 149 -13.23 -1.49 -10.37
CA ALA A 149 -12.80 -0.52 -9.37
C ALA A 149 -13.70 0.72 -9.32
N ILE A 150 -14.03 1.32 -10.46
CA ILE A 150 -14.95 2.47 -10.52
C ILE A 150 -16.34 2.10 -9.97
N ARG A 151 -16.88 0.94 -10.33
CA ARG A 151 -18.17 0.46 -9.78
C ARG A 151 -18.12 0.35 -8.26
N TYR A 152 -17.01 -0.18 -7.71
CA TYR A 152 -16.82 -0.27 -6.27
C TYR A 152 -16.78 1.11 -5.62
N LEU A 153 -15.95 2.04 -6.12
CA LEU A 153 -15.82 3.40 -5.58
C LEU A 153 -17.17 4.14 -5.55
N ASN A 154 -17.98 3.98 -6.61
CA ASN A 154 -19.32 4.59 -6.66
C ASN A 154 -20.27 3.92 -5.66
N LYS A 155 -20.21 2.60 -5.51
CA LYS A 155 -21.04 1.86 -4.53
C LYS A 155 -20.76 2.30 -3.09
N VAL A 156 -19.49 2.46 -2.73
CA VAL A 156 -19.08 2.90 -1.38
C VAL A 156 -19.13 4.41 -1.18
N LYS A 157 -19.57 5.17 -2.20
CA LYS A 157 -19.63 6.64 -2.19
C LYS A 157 -18.28 7.25 -1.78
N ARG A 158 -17.20 6.81 -2.42
CA ARG A 158 -15.88 7.43 -2.25
C ARG A 158 -15.88 8.84 -2.83
N ASP A 159 -15.64 9.81 -1.96
CA ASP A 159 -15.66 11.24 -2.28
C ASP A 159 -14.34 11.73 -2.88
N HIS A 160 -13.23 11.06 -2.59
CA HIS A 160 -11.91 11.40 -3.13
C HIS A 160 -11.86 11.20 -4.65
N GLN A 161 -11.34 12.20 -5.34
CA GLN A 161 -11.27 12.23 -6.79
C GLN A 161 -10.02 11.52 -7.31
N ILE A 162 -8.94 11.49 -6.52
CA ILE A 162 -7.64 10.98 -6.92
C ILE A 162 -7.69 9.51 -7.36
N GLU A 163 -8.44 8.65 -6.67
CA GLU A 163 -8.62 7.24 -7.08
C GLU A 163 -9.33 7.14 -8.44
N LYS A 164 -10.37 7.95 -8.68
CA LYS A 164 -11.14 7.92 -9.94
C LYS A 164 -10.29 8.43 -11.10
N VAL A 165 -9.54 9.51 -10.89
CA VAL A 165 -8.61 10.07 -11.88
C VAL A 165 -7.52 9.05 -12.21
N PHE A 166 -6.89 8.45 -11.20
CA PHE A 166 -5.88 7.42 -11.41
C PHE A 166 -6.42 6.23 -12.21
N ILE A 167 -7.60 5.70 -11.87
CA ILE A 167 -8.20 4.55 -12.57
C ILE A 167 -8.52 4.90 -14.03
N LYS A 168 -9.05 6.10 -14.29
CA LYS A 168 -9.32 6.57 -15.65
C LYS A 168 -8.03 6.65 -16.46
N GLN A 169 -6.98 7.21 -15.88
CA GLN A 169 -5.71 7.40 -16.57
C GLN A 169 -4.96 6.09 -16.79
N ILE A 170 -4.89 5.18 -15.81
CA ILE A 170 -4.23 3.88 -16.02
C ILE A 170 -4.94 3.04 -17.09
N LYS A 171 -6.27 3.18 -17.21
CA LYS A 171 -7.04 2.58 -18.31
C LYS A 171 -6.65 3.18 -19.67
N LYS A 172 -6.45 4.50 -19.75
CA LYS A 172 -5.97 5.19 -20.98
C LYS A 172 -4.54 4.74 -21.34
N ILE A 173 -3.66 4.64 -20.36
CA ILE A 173 -2.27 4.20 -20.54
C ILE A 173 -2.24 2.74 -21.01
N ALA A 174 -2.99 1.84 -20.37
CA ALA A 174 -3.02 0.42 -20.77
C ALA A 174 -3.45 0.20 -22.23
N LYS A 175 -4.39 1.02 -22.74
CA LYS A 175 -4.83 0.97 -24.15
C LYS A 175 -3.78 1.48 -25.14
N THR A 176 -2.84 2.28 -24.68
CA THR A 176 -1.79 2.91 -25.50
C THR A 176 -0.41 2.32 -25.21
N ALA A 177 -0.31 1.33 -24.31
CA ALA A 177 0.96 0.76 -23.85
C ALA A 177 1.78 0.07 -24.95
N THR A 178 1.14 -0.31 -26.05
CA THR A 178 1.78 -0.90 -27.23
C THR A 178 2.31 0.15 -28.22
N SER A 179 2.08 1.45 -27.98
CA SER A 179 2.60 2.56 -28.78
C SER A 179 3.62 3.39 -27.99
N SER A 180 4.48 4.14 -28.69
CA SER A 180 5.44 5.08 -28.08
C SER A 180 4.77 6.30 -27.42
N GLU A 181 3.45 6.34 -27.34
CA GLU A 181 2.64 7.51 -26.95
C GLU A 181 2.27 7.55 -25.46
N THR A 182 2.81 6.62 -24.64
CA THR A 182 2.50 6.56 -23.20
C THR A 182 3.15 7.67 -22.39
N ILE A 183 4.33 8.16 -22.78
CA ILE A 183 5.08 9.18 -22.03
C ILE A 183 4.27 10.47 -21.83
N PRO A 184 3.65 11.06 -22.87
CA PRO A 184 2.74 12.21 -22.69
C PRO A 184 1.62 11.95 -21.69
N ILE A 185 1.02 10.75 -21.72
CA ILE A 185 -0.11 10.39 -20.85
C ILE A 185 0.35 10.27 -19.40
N PHE A 186 1.53 9.70 -19.14
CA PHE A 186 2.12 9.67 -17.80
C PHE A 186 2.41 11.07 -17.27
N LYS A 187 2.92 12.00 -18.10
CA LYS A 187 3.16 13.39 -17.70
C LYS A 187 1.87 14.14 -17.38
N GLU A 188 0.85 13.99 -18.23
CA GLU A 188 -0.50 14.53 -18.01
C GLU A 188 -1.08 14.00 -16.68
N THR A 189 -1.04 12.68 -16.49
CA THR A 189 -1.52 12.01 -15.27
C THR A 189 -0.81 12.53 -14.02
N LEU A 190 0.52 12.64 -14.07
CA LEU A 190 1.31 13.16 -12.94
C LEU A 190 0.92 14.61 -12.61
N SER A 191 0.66 15.45 -13.62
CA SER A 191 0.21 16.82 -13.41
C SER A 191 -1.16 16.87 -12.75
N GLU A 192 -2.14 16.10 -13.23
CA GLU A 192 -3.49 16.04 -12.64
C GLU A 192 -3.47 15.54 -11.20
N ILE A 193 -2.71 14.47 -10.93
CA ILE A 193 -2.55 13.91 -9.58
C ILE A 193 -1.93 14.94 -8.63
N ASN A 194 -0.88 15.64 -9.05
CA ASN A 194 -0.25 16.67 -8.20
C ASN A 194 -1.19 17.84 -7.91
N LEU A 195 -2.08 18.21 -8.83
CA LEU A 195 -3.09 19.25 -8.58
C LEU A 195 -4.09 18.82 -7.52
N LEU A 196 -4.56 17.57 -7.56
CA LEU A 196 -5.47 17.02 -6.54
C LEU A 196 -4.81 16.93 -5.16
N LEU A 197 -3.53 16.55 -5.11
CA LEU A 197 -2.77 16.45 -3.86
C LEU A 197 -2.55 17.80 -3.16
N VAL A 198 -2.89 18.93 -3.78
CA VAL A 198 -2.95 20.22 -3.07
C VAL A 198 -4.01 20.15 -1.96
N GLU A 199 -5.14 19.51 -2.21
CA GLU A 199 -6.23 19.32 -1.24
C GLU A 199 -5.85 18.25 -0.21
N GLU A 200 -5.99 18.55 1.09
CA GLU A 200 -5.51 17.68 2.16
C GLU A 200 -6.22 16.32 2.21
N ASN A 201 -7.54 16.31 1.96
CA ASN A 201 -8.37 15.10 1.89
C ASN A 201 -7.91 14.13 0.78
N GLU A 202 -7.39 14.63 -0.33
CA GLU A 202 -6.88 13.78 -1.43
C GLU A 202 -5.54 13.12 -1.09
N ARG A 203 -4.82 13.61 -0.07
CA ARG A 203 -3.50 13.07 0.32
C ARG A 203 -3.56 11.75 1.05
N VAL A 204 -4.73 11.33 1.55
CA VAL A 204 -4.89 10.10 2.36
C VAL A 204 -4.36 8.86 1.65
N ILE A 205 -4.41 8.81 0.31
CA ILE A 205 -3.84 7.70 -0.46
C ILE A 205 -2.32 7.56 -0.27
N LEU A 206 -1.60 8.66 -0.06
CA LEU A 206 -0.14 8.67 0.08
C LEU A 206 0.34 8.02 1.38
N ASP A 207 -0.52 7.87 2.38
CA ASP A 207 -0.22 7.11 3.60
C ASP A 207 -0.11 5.59 3.33
N TYR A 208 -0.60 5.14 2.17
CA TYR A 208 -0.71 3.73 1.79
C TYR A 208 0.06 3.40 0.52
N ILE A 209 0.03 4.28 -0.48
CA ILE A 209 0.63 4.09 -1.79
C ILE A 209 1.21 5.42 -2.28
N ASP A 210 2.53 5.49 -2.46
CA ASP A 210 3.17 6.60 -3.16
C ASP A 210 2.95 6.50 -4.69
N ILE A 211 1.73 6.81 -5.12
CA ILE A 211 1.34 6.80 -6.55
C ILE A 211 2.18 7.78 -7.39
N VAL A 212 2.68 8.86 -6.78
CA VAL A 212 3.51 9.87 -7.43
C VAL A 212 4.87 9.27 -7.80
N SER A 213 5.53 8.60 -6.85
CA SER A 213 6.79 7.89 -7.10
C SER A 213 6.62 6.77 -8.11
N TRP A 214 5.47 6.08 -8.13
CA TRP A 214 5.21 5.08 -9.16
C TRP A 214 5.11 5.70 -10.55
N LEU A 215 4.32 6.77 -10.73
CA LEU A 215 4.22 7.48 -12.02
C LEU A 215 5.58 8.02 -12.49
N LYS A 216 6.38 8.58 -11.57
CA LYS A 216 7.74 9.05 -11.88
C LYS A 216 8.67 7.92 -12.30
N SER A 217 8.53 6.72 -11.73
CA SER A 217 9.35 5.56 -12.14
C SER A 217 9.05 5.11 -13.58
N LYS A 218 7.89 5.46 -14.14
CA LYS A 218 7.55 5.19 -15.56
C LYS A 218 8.09 6.25 -16.53
N LEU A 219 8.54 7.39 -15.99
CA LEU A 219 9.06 8.52 -16.76
C LEU A 219 10.59 8.65 -16.66
N THR A 220 11.21 7.93 -15.73
CA THR A 220 12.63 8.05 -15.39
C THR A 220 13.26 6.66 -15.34
N ASN A 221 14.60 6.61 -15.35
CA ASN A 221 15.33 5.36 -15.17
C ASN A 221 15.59 5.04 -13.68
N ASP A 222 14.90 5.70 -12.75
CA ASP A 222 15.07 5.48 -11.31
C ASP A 222 14.03 4.47 -10.79
N SER A 223 14.45 3.67 -9.81
CA SER A 223 13.56 2.67 -9.23
C SER A 223 12.47 3.32 -8.37
N PHE A 224 11.31 2.67 -8.30
CA PHE A 224 10.22 3.09 -7.41
C PHE A 224 10.71 3.30 -5.96
N SER A 225 11.48 2.34 -5.44
CA SER A 225 12.04 2.39 -4.08
C SER A 225 12.89 3.63 -3.82
N ASN A 226 13.75 4.01 -4.78
CA ASN A 226 14.58 5.21 -4.67
C ASN A 226 13.74 6.49 -4.72
N LEU A 227 12.75 6.55 -5.60
CA LEU A 227 11.87 7.71 -5.72
C LEU A 227 11.06 7.97 -4.44
N VAL A 228 10.58 6.91 -3.77
CA VAL A 228 9.92 7.02 -2.46
C VAL A 228 10.90 7.56 -1.40
N LYS A 229 12.16 7.08 -1.38
CA LYS A 229 13.17 7.64 -0.44
C LYS A 229 13.47 9.10 -0.72
N HIS A 230 13.45 9.52 -1.99
CA HIS A 230 13.70 10.91 -2.37
C HIS A 230 12.51 11.83 -2.06
N SER A 231 11.27 11.34 -2.17
CA SER A 231 10.07 12.13 -1.85
C SER A 231 10.02 12.55 -0.37
N LEU A 232 10.68 11.81 0.54
CA LEU A 232 10.78 12.17 1.95
C LEU A 232 11.69 13.35 2.25
N LYS A 233 12.65 13.65 1.37
CA LYS A 233 13.61 14.76 1.53
C LYS A 233 13.07 16.09 1.01
N THR A 234 11.92 16.07 0.36
CA THR A 234 11.23 17.22 -0.24
C THR A 234 10.06 17.63 0.65
#